data_AF-A0A962HYJ1-F1
#
_entry.id   AF-A0A962HYJ1-F1
#
_cell.length_a   1.000
_cell.length_b   1.000
_cell.length_c   1.000
_cell.angle_alpha   90.00
_cell.angle_beta   90.00
_cell.angle_gamma   90.00
#
_symmetry.space_group_name_H-M   'P 1'
#
loop_
_entity.id
_entity.type
_entity.pdbx_description
1 polymer ?
#
loop_
_entity_poly.entity_id
_entity_poly.type
_entity_poly.pdbx_seq_one_letter_code
_entity_poly.pdbx_strand_id
1 'polypeptide(L)'
;MAWWNDILHLLREEAAHHGGQLAGTEQLRQAQRVLERTTRELDDARARAEAARRRMRRAQQDLEALAAGSQGQPSYAERLTDLARALTHESELVATFDAHIERLSAVHDRLDAQLRQLQRDLDMVDTAVGAAATSRAADDHERERRPAPKRGGKTGFRQQRTQAVMDTLEDLPKRRKRDDAQ
;
A
#
# COMPACT_ATOMS: atom_id res chain seq x y z
N MET A 1 -8.48 5.98 6.90
CA MET A 1 -7.38 5.02 7.18
C MET A 1 -6.13 5.83 7.47
N ALA A 2 -6.00 6.37 8.69
CA ALA A 2 -4.84 7.17 9.08
C ALA A 2 -3.56 6.32 9.13
N TRP A 3 -3.67 5.10 9.68
CA TRP A 3 -2.52 4.23 9.93
C TRP A 3 -1.68 3.84 8.69
N TRP A 4 -2.30 3.69 7.50
CA TRP A 4 -1.54 3.40 6.27
C TRP A 4 -0.72 4.59 5.79
N ASN A 5 -1.25 5.81 5.94
CA ASN A 5 -0.52 7.02 5.60
C ASN A 5 0.63 7.23 6.60
N ASP A 6 0.41 6.90 7.88
CA ASP A 6 1.45 6.96 8.91
C ASP A 6 2.58 5.97 8.59
N ILE A 7 2.27 4.76 8.11
CA ILE A 7 3.26 3.77 7.66
C ILE A 7 4.05 4.29 6.45
N LEU A 8 3.38 4.84 5.44
CA LEU A 8 4.06 5.43 4.28
C LEU A 8 4.96 6.61 4.66
N HIS A 9 4.54 7.43 5.63
CA HIS A 9 5.32 8.55 6.12
C HIS A 9 6.57 8.09 6.85
N LEU A 10 6.42 7.18 7.82
CA LEU A 10 7.52 6.59 8.59
C LEU A 10 8.53 5.88 7.67
N LEU A 11 8.06 5.13 6.67
CA LEU A 11 8.91 4.46 5.70
C LEU A 11 9.71 5.43 4.82
N ARG A 12 9.11 6.54 4.41
CA ARG A 12 9.82 7.59 3.65
C ARG A 12 10.86 8.31 4.51
N GLU A 13 10.54 8.60 5.76
CA GLU A 13 11.49 9.22 6.71
C GLU A 13 12.66 8.28 7.01
N GLU A 14 12.40 6.99 7.21
CA GLU A 14 13.44 5.99 7.46
C GLU A 14 14.29 5.68 6.22
N ALA A 15 13.68 5.62 5.04
CA ALA A 15 14.40 5.52 3.77
C ALA A 15 15.37 6.70 3.59
N ALA A 16 14.95 7.91 3.95
CA ALA A 16 15.80 9.09 3.91
C ALA A 16 16.94 9.06 4.95
N HIS A 17 16.72 8.45 6.12
CA HIS A 17 17.66 8.49 7.22
C HIS A 17 18.62 7.29 7.31
N HIS A 18 18.21 6.08 6.90
CA HIS A 18 18.93 4.83 7.24
C HIS A 18 19.32 3.98 6.02
N GLY A 19 19.12 4.45 4.79
CA GLY A 19 19.45 3.65 3.60
C GLY A 19 18.72 2.30 3.59
N GLY A 20 17.43 2.30 3.95
CA GLY A 20 16.49 1.20 3.72
C GLY A 20 16.48 0.03 4.73
N GLN A 21 17.41 -0.08 5.68
CA GLN A 21 17.75 -1.43 6.13
C GLN A 21 17.01 -2.04 7.34
N LEU A 22 16.26 -1.32 8.20
CA LEU A 22 15.80 -1.96 9.46
C LEU A 22 14.35 -1.72 9.87
N ALA A 23 13.89 -0.48 9.94
CA ALA A 23 12.57 -0.25 10.53
C ALA A 23 11.41 -0.39 9.54
N GLY A 24 11.65 -0.32 8.22
CA GLY A 24 10.62 -0.67 7.23
C GLY A 24 10.22 -2.15 7.14
N THR A 25 10.97 -3.04 7.80
CA THR A 25 10.72 -4.48 7.71
C THR A 25 9.64 -4.99 8.67
N GLU A 26 9.45 -4.38 9.85
CA GLU A 26 8.49 -4.89 10.83
C GLU A 26 7.05 -4.51 10.48
N GLN A 27 6.82 -3.27 10.03
CA GLN A 27 5.53 -2.80 9.54
C GLN A 27 5.12 -3.55 8.27
N LEU A 28 6.07 -3.86 7.38
CA LEU A 28 5.84 -4.72 6.22
C LEU A 28 5.42 -6.13 6.66
N ARG A 29 6.12 -6.74 7.61
CA ARG A 29 5.73 -8.04 8.18
C ARG A 29 4.35 -7.98 8.84
N GLN A 30 4.02 -6.89 9.52
CA GLN A 30 2.70 -6.70 10.13
C GLN A 30 1.61 -6.62 9.05
N ALA A 31 1.82 -5.86 7.98
CA ALA A 31 0.90 -5.78 6.85
C ALA A 31 0.75 -7.14 6.13
N GLN A 32 1.84 -7.90 5.96
CA GLN A 32 1.80 -9.27 5.44
C GLN A 32 0.99 -10.21 6.34
N ARG A 33 1.17 -10.15 7.66
CA ARG A 33 0.35 -10.93 8.62
C ARG A 33 -1.13 -10.58 8.54
N VAL A 34 -1.46 -9.31 8.36
CA VAL A 34 -2.85 -8.88 8.15
C VAL A 34 -3.39 -9.45 6.83
N LEU A 35 -2.60 -9.40 5.76
CA LEU A 35 -2.97 -9.98 4.47
C LEU A 35 -3.25 -11.48 4.61
N GLU A 36 -2.32 -12.25 5.20
CA GLU A 36 -2.49 -13.69 5.45
C GLU A 36 -3.74 -13.99 6.29
N ARG A 37 -3.99 -13.18 7.32
CA ARG A 37 -5.19 -13.30 8.15
C ARG A 37 -6.45 -13.07 7.33
N THR A 38 -6.49 -12.01 6.50
CA THR A 38 -7.64 -11.75 5.62
C THR A 38 -7.86 -12.86 4.61
N THR A 39 -6.79 -13.49 4.09
CA THR A 39 -6.90 -14.65 3.21
C THR A 39 -7.56 -15.83 3.91
N ARG A 40 -7.11 -16.16 5.14
CA ARG A 40 -7.73 -17.24 5.93
C ARG A 40 -9.19 -16.94 6.26
N GLU A 41 -9.49 -15.71 6.64
CA GLU A 41 -10.87 -15.28 6.91
C GLU A 41 -11.76 -15.34 5.66
N LEU A 42 -11.21 -15.02 4.47
CA LEU A 42 -11.89 -15.19 3.18
C LEU A 42 -12.19 -16.66 2.87
N ASP A 43 -11.21 -17.55 3.05
CA ASP A 43 -11.38 -18.98 2.80
C ASP A 43 -12.43 -19.59 3.76
N ASP A 44 -12.38 -19.21 5.03
CA ASP A 44 -13.39 -19.61 6.03
C ASP A 44 -14.79 -19.10 5.68
N ALA A 45 -14.91 -17.83 5.25
CA ALA A 45 -16.19 -17.26 4.85
C ALA A 45 -16.77 -17.97 3.62
N ARG A 46 -15.93 -18.28 2.62
CA ARG A 46 -16.31 -19.06 1.44
C ARG A 46 -16.78 -20.45 1.80
N ALA A 47 -16.04 -21.15 2.67
CA ALA A 47 -16.41 -22.49 3.14
C ALA A 47 -17.78 -22.49 3.85
N ARG A 48 -18.06 -21.47 4.67
CA ARG A 48 -19.36 -21.31 5.36
C ARG A 48 -20.49 -20.99 4.38
N ALA A 49 -20.26 -20.11 3.40
CA ALA A 49 -21.22 -19.79 2.35
C ALA A 49 -21.58 -21.05 1.54
N GLU A 50 -20.59 -21.85 1.15
CA GLU A 50 -20.82 -23.11 0.45
C GLU A 50 -21.58 -24.13 1.29
N ALA A 51 -21.27 -24.23 2.59
CA ALA A 51 -22.00 -25.11 3.49
C ALA A 51 -23.48 -24.72 3.60
N ALA A 52 -23.78 -23.42 3.70
CA ALA A 52 -25.14 -22.90 3.68
C ALA A 52 -25.85 -23.20 2.35
N ARG A 53 -25.19 -22.97 1.21
CA ARG A 53 -25.71 -23.33 -0.12
C ARG A 53 -26.04 -24.82 -0.25
N ARG A 54 -25.19 -25.70 0.31
CA ARG A 54 -25.45 -27.15 0.34
C ARG A 54 -26.67 -27.51 1.19
N ARG A 55 -26.84 -26.89 2.36
CA ARG A 55 -28.04 -27.09 3.21
C ARG A 55 -29.31 -26.58 2.53
N MET A 56 -29.25 -25.42 1.89
CA MET A 56 -30.35 -24.86 1.10
C MET A 56 -30.77 -25.81 -0.03
N ARG A 57 -29.83 -26.36 -0.80
CA ARG A 57 -30.16 -27.35 -1.86
C ARG A 57 -30.82 -28.61 -1.30
N ARG A 58 -30.38 -29.10 -0.14
CA ARG A 58 -31.02 -30.25 0.52
C ARG A 58 -32.45 -29.92 0.94
N ALA A 59 -32.67 -28.77 1.57
CA ALA A 59 -34.02 -28.33 1.93
C ALA A 59 -34.93 -28.14 0.71
N GLN A 60 -34.40 -27.71 -0.44
CA GLN A 60 -35.14 -27.67 -1.70
C GLN A 60 -35.53 -29.07 -2.18
N GLN A 61 -34.59 -30.02 -2.17
CA GLN A 61 -34.86 -31.42 -2.54
C GLN A 61 -35.90 -32.07 -1.61
N ASP A 62 -35.82 -31.79 -0.31
CA ASP A 62 -36.79 -32.29 0.68
C ASP A 62 -38.19 -31.71 0.42
N LEU A 63 -38.28 -30.43 0.04
CA LEU A 63 -39.53 -29.76 -0.33
C LEU A 63 -40.13 -30.37 -1.61
N GLU A 64 -39.31 -30.59 -2.65
CA GLU A 64 -39.73 -31.23 -3.90
C GLU A 64 -40.22 -32.67 -3.64
N ALA A 65 -39.51 -33.43 -2.81
CA ALA A 65 -39.89 -34.79 -2.44
C ALA A 65 -41.22 -34.83 -1.66
N LEU A 66 -41.44 -33.89 -0.74
CA LEU A 66 -42.71 -33.75 -0.04
C LEU A 66 -43.84 -33.38 -1.00
N ALA A 67 -43.61 -32.44 -1.90
CA ALA A 67 -44.59 -32.02 -2.90
C ALA A 67 -45.01 -33.17 -3.83
N ALA A 68 -44.09 -34.09 -4.14
CA ALA A 68 -44.35 -35.22 -5.03
C ALA A 68 -45.18 -36.37 -4.42
N GLY A 69 -45.24 -36.51 -3.09
CA GLY A 69 -45.75 -37.76 -2.47
C GLY A 69 -46.71 -37.63 -1.29
N SER A 70 -47.02 -36.44 -0.78
CA SER A 70 -47.58 -36.34 0.59
C SER A 70 -48.83 -35.45 0.80
N GLN A 71 -49.68 -35.26 -0.21
CA GLN A 71 -50.91 -34.44 -0.14
C GLN A 71 -52.04 -34.93 0.82
N GLY A 72 -51.77 -35.84 1.78
CA GLY A 72 -52.79 -36.41 2.67
C GLY A 72 -52.44 -36.53 4.14
N GLN A 73 -51.26 -36.10 4.60
CA GLN A 73 -50.89 -36.23 6.02
C GLN A 73 -51.11 -34.91 6.79
N PRO A 74 -51.67 -34.96 8.02
CA PRO A 74 -51.84 -33.76 8.86
C PRO A 74 -50.51 -33.07 9.18
N SER A 75 -49.39 -33.81 9.20
CA SER A 75 -48.03 -33.26 9.42
C SER A 75 -47.41 -32.60 8.18
N TYR A 76 -48.07 -32.65 7.02
CA TYR A 76 -47.54 -32.11 5.76
C TYR A 76 -47.39 -30.58 5.80
N ALA A 77 -48.41 -29.87 6.31
CA ALA A 77 -48.41 -28.42 6.40
C ALA A 77 -47.33 -27.90 7.36
N GLU A 78 -47.13 -28.59 8.50
CA GLU A 78 -46.07 -28.26 9.47
C GLU A 78 -44.69 -28.44 8.84
N ARG A 79 -44.43 -29.59 8.20
CA ARG A 79 -43.15 -29.87 7.52
C ARG A 79 -42.85 -28.89 6.38
N LEU A 80 -43.86 -28.49 5.60
CA LEU A 80 -43.71 -27.45 4.58
C LEU A 80 -43.34 -26.10 5.19
N THR A 81 -43.98 -25.73 6.30
CA THR A 81 -43.71 -24.47 6.99
C THR A 81 -42.30 -24.45 7.57
N ASP A 82 -41.85 -25.56 8.15
CA ASP A 82 -40.49 -25.68 8.69
C ASP A 82 -39.43 -25.65 7.59
N LEU A 83 -39.66 -26.31 6.45
CA LEU A 83 -38.77 -26.24 5.30
C LEU A 83 -38.72 -24.85 4.68
N ALA A 84 -39.87 -24.17 4.56
CA ALA A 84 -39.90 -22.79 4.09
C ALA A 84 -39.10 -21.87 5.03
N ARG A 85 -39.25 -22.04 6.35
CA ARG A 85 -38.45 -21.29 7.34
C ARG A 85 -36.96 -21.59 7.22
N ALA A 86 -36.59 -22.85 7.06
CA ALA A 86 -35.19 -23.26 6.87
C ALA A 86 -34.59 -22.67 5.59
N LEU A 87 -35.34 -22.66 4.47
CA LEU A 87 -34.91 -22.07 3.21
C LEU A 87 -34.68 -20.56 3.32
N THR A 88 -35.62 -19.83 3.95
CA THR A 88 -35.46 -18.39 4.19
C THR A 88 -34.21 -18.13 5.03
N HIS A 89 -34.01 -18.87 6.11
CA HIS A 89 -32.85 -18.70 6.99
C HIS A 89 -31.53 -18.98 6.26
N GLU A 90 -31.42 -20.09 5.53
CA GLU A 90 -30.19 -20.39 4.78
C GLU A 90 -29.94 -19.38 3.65
N SER A 91 -30.98 -18.86 3.01
CA SER A 91 -30.87 -17.80 2.00
C SER A 91 -30.31 -16.50 2.59
N GLU A 92 -30.80 -16.09 3.76
CA GLU A 92 -30.30 -14.92 4.49
C GLU A 92 -28.83 -15.10 4.92
N LEU A 93 -28.46 -16.30 5.37
CA LEU A 93 -27.07 -16.62 5.70
C LEU A 93 -26.16 -16.52 4.48
N VAL A 94 -26.57 -17.08 3.34
CA VAL A 94 -25.79 -16.98 2.09
C VAL A 94 -25.59 -15.52 1.70
N ALA A 95 -26.63 -14.70 1.71
CA ALA A 95 -26.52 -13.27 1.39
C ALA A 95 -25.56 -12.54 2.34
N THR A 96 -25.62 -12.86 3.64
CA THR A 96 -24.72 -12.28 4.65
C THR A 96 -23.27 -12.68 4.43
N PHE A 97 -23.01 -13.95 4.11
CA PHE A 97 -21.66 -14.41 3.80
C PHE A 97 -21.14 -13.82 2.49
N ASP A 98 -21.97 -13.69 1.46
CA ASP A 98 -21.57 -13.09 0.19
C ASP A 98 -21.19 -11.61 0.37
N ALA A 99 -21.98 -10.83 1.13
CA ALA A 99 -21.62 -9.46 1.48
C ALA A 99 -20.32 -9.36 2.30
N HIS A 100 -20.08 -10.32 3.21
CA HIS A 100 -18.85 -10.37 3.98
C HIS A 100 -17.64 -10.71 3.11
N ILE A 101 -17.78 -11.67 2.18
CA ILE A 101 -16.76 -12.05 1.20
C ILE A 101 -16.41 -10.85 0.32
N GLU A 102 -17.40 -10.12 -0.21
CA GLU A 102 -17.16 -8.92 -1.01
C GLU A 102 -16.37 -7.87 -0.22
N ARG A 103 -16.79 -7.59 1.02
CA ARG A 103 -16.10 -6.61 1.87
C ARG A 103 -14.66 -7.02 2.19
N LEU A 104 -14.44 -8.28 2.54
CA LEU A 104 -13.10 -8.80 2.84
C LEU A 104 -12.22 -8.82 1.58
N SER A 105 -12.78 -9.17 0.41
CA SER A 105 -12.04 -9.19 -0.85
C SER A 105 -11.57 -7.79 -1.22
N ALA A 106 -12.43 -6.78 -1.10
CA ALA A 106 -12.07 -5.39 -1.37
C ALA A 106 -10.96 -4.88 -0.43
N VAL A 107 -10.96 -5.29 0.85
CA VAL A 107 -9.88 -4.96 1.78
C VAL A 107 -8.58 -5.68 1.41
N HIS A 108 -8.67 -6.96 1.05
CA HIS A 108 -7.54 -7.78 0.65
C HIS A 108 -6.85 -7.21 -0.60
N ASP A 109 -7.61 -6.96 -1.67
CA ASP A 109 -7.10 -6.42 -2.93
C ASP A 109 -6.43 -5.06 -2.72
N ARG A 110 -7.01 -4.22 -1.85
CA ARG A 110 -6.44 -2.93 -1.49
C ARG A 110 -5.10 -3.08 -0.77
N LEU A 111 -5.02 -3.98 0.22
CA LEU A 111 -3.78 -4.24 0.96
C LEU A 111 -2.69 -4.82 0.06
N ASP A 112 -3.04 -5.73 -0.85
CA ASP A 112 -2.09 -6.31 -1.81
C ASP A 112 -1.55 -5.26 -2.78
N ALA A 113 -2.42 -4.42 -3.35
CA ALA A 113 -2.00 -3.31 -4.21
C ALA A 113 -1.09 -2.32 -3.47
N GLN A 114 -1.42 -2.03 -2.21
CA GLN A 114 -0.65 -1.17 -1.33
C GLN A 114 0.75 -1.75 -1.02
N LEU A 115 0.85 -3.06 -0.77
CA LEU A 115 2.14 -3.75 -0.57
C LEU A 115 3.00 -3.76 -1.84
N ARG A 116 2.41 -4.04 -3.00
CA ARG A 116 3.14 -4.00 -4.29
C ARG A 116 3.65 -2.60 -4.61
N GLN A 117 2.86 -1.56 -4.31
CA GLN A 117 3.30 -0.18 -4.47
C GLN A 117 4.49 0.11 -3.57
N LEU A 118 4.43 -0.31 -2.30
CA LEU A 118 5.51 -0.12 -1.35
C LEU A 118 6.81 -0.80 -1.83
N GLN A 119 6.72 -2.05 -2.29
CA GLN A 119 7.87 -2.78 -2.83
C GLN A 119 8.53 -2.01 -3.99
N ARG A 120 7.73 -1.50 -4.93
CA ARG A 120 8.26 -0.68 -6.04
C ARG A 120 8.92 0.61 -5.55
N ASP A 121 8.34 1.27 -4.55
CA ASP A 121 8.91 2.49 -3.99
C ASP A 121 10.25 2.20 -3.29
N LEU A 122 10.37 1.08 -2.56
CA LEU A 122 11.62 0.63 -1.96
C LEU A 122 12.68 0.29 -3.00
N ASP A 123 12.32 -0.45 -4.05
CA ASP A 123 13.24 -0.77 -5.16
C ASP A 123 13.74 0.51 -5.87
N MET A 124 12.88 1.52 -6.03
CA MET A 124 13.29 2.83 -6.55
C MET A 124 14.26 3.57 -5.63
N VAL A 125 14.04 3.53 -4.32
CA VAL A 125 14.96 4.13 -3.36
C VAL A 125 16.31 3.43 -3.41
N ASP A 126 16.33 2.10 -3.39
CA ASP A 126 17.58 1.32 -3.42
C ASP A 126 18.36 1.58 -4.71
N THR A 127 17.68 1.64 -5.87
CA THR A 127 18.31 1.99 -7.15
C THR A 127 18.82 3.44 -7.18
N ALA A 128 18.08 4.40 -6.61
CA ALA A 128 18.52 5.79 -6.53
C ALA A 128 19.73 5.98 -5.59
N VAL A 129 19.75 5.30 -4.45
CA VAL A 129 20.88 5.30 -3.50
C VAL A 129 22.10 4.63 -4.14
N GLY A 130 21.91 3.49 -4.81
CA GLY A 130 22.97 2.81 -5.57
C GLY A 130 23.56 3.68 -6.67
N ALA A 131 22.71 4.36 -7.45
CA ALA A 131 23.14 5.31 -8.49
C ALA A 131 23.92 6.50 -7.90
N ALA A 132 23.46 7.07 -6.78
CA ALA A 132 24.16 8.14 -6.08
C ALA A 132 25.54 7.69 -5.55
N ALA A 133 25.64 6.47 -5.02
CA ALA A 133 26.91 5.88 -4.59
C ALA A 133 27.88 5.66 -5.76
N THR A 134 27.40 5.18 -6.91
CA THR A 134 28.23 5.06 -8.12
C THR A 134 28.68 6.40 -8.70
N SER A 135 27.85 7.45 -8.60
CA SER A 135 28.25 8.80 -9.04
C SER A 135 29.39 9.38 -8.19
N ARG A 136 29.37 9.14 -6.86
CA ARG A 136 30.45 9.54 -5.96
C ARG A 136 31.73 8.75 -6.20
N ALA A 137 31.63 7.46 -6.50
CA ALA A 137 32.79 6.65 -6.89
C ALA A 137 33.40 7.07 -8.24
N ALA A 138 32.59 7.57 -9.18
CA ALA A 138 33.07 8.12 -10.44
C ALA A 138 33.79 9.47 -10.24
N ASP A 139 33.26 10.35 -9.40
CA ASP A 139 33.89 11.63 -9.04
C ASP A 139 35.22 11.42 -8.27
N ASP A 140 35.32 10.40 -7.42
CA ASP A 140 36.55 10.07 -6.69
C ASP A 140 37.61 9.44 -7.62
N HIS A 141 37.23 8.60 -8.57
CA HIS A 141 38.18 8.08 -9.58
C HIS A 141 38.67 9.14 -10.58
N GLU A 142 37.91 10.20 -10.84
CA GLU A 142 38.37 11.33 -11.65
C GLU A 142 39.40 12.20 -10.91
N ARG A 143 39.38 12.20 -9.56
CA ARG A 143 40.39 12.87 -8.72
C ARG A 143 41.71 12.10 -8.63
N GLU A 144 41.69 10.78 -8.63
CA GLU A 144 42.91 9.95 -8.56
C GLU A 144 43.69 9.86 -9.89
N ARG A 145 43.04 10.13 -11.03
CA ARG A 145 43.71 10.14 -12.35
C ARG A 145 44.32 11.49 -12.75
N ARG A 146 44.24 12.51 -11.88
CA ARG A 146 44.93 13.77 -12.12
C ARG A 146 46.38 13.69 -11.62
N PRO A 147 47.39 13.78 -12.51
CA PRO A 147 48.77 13.81 -12.07
C PRO A 147 49.00 15.05 -11.19
N ALA A 148 49.75 14.85 -10.09
CA ALA A 148 50.06 15.90 -9.12
C ALA A 148 50.56 17.19 -9.81
N PRO A 149 50.07 18.38 -9.43
CA PRO A 149 50.52 19.61 -10.04
C PRO A 149 51.96 19.90 -9.64
N LYS A 150 52.86 19.89 -10.62
CA LYS A 150 54.21 20.44 -10.47
C LYS A 150 54.09 21.90 -10.04
N ARG A 151 54.64 22.21 -8.86
CA ARG A 151 54.88 23.58 -8.39
C ARG A 151 55.68 24.34 -9.44
N GLY A 152 55.10 25.37 -10.03
CA GLY A 152 55.81 26.24 -10.97
C GLY A 152 54.91 27.22 -11.72
N GLY A 153 54.60 28.35 -11.07
CA GLY A 153 54.53 29.66 -11.72
C GLY A 153 53.34 30.01 -12.63
N LYS A 154 52.69 31.12 -12.28
CA LYS A 154 51.85 32.03 -13.10
C LYS A 154 50.36 31.67 -13.25
N THR A 155 49.64 32.06 -12.20
CA THR A 155 48.23 32.50 -12.18
C THR A 155 47.91 33.54 -13.26
N GLY A 156 46.94 33.25 -14.13
CA GLY A 156 46.48 34.22 -15.14
C GLY A 156 45.07 34.08 -15.69
N PHE A 157 44.24 33.13 -15.23
CA PHE A 157 42.88 32.94 -15.79
C PHE A 157 41.76 32.75 -14.77
N ARG A 158 42.04 32.93 -13.47
CA ARG A 158 41.05 32.68 -12.39
C ARG A 158 40.63 33.91 -11.57
N GLN A 159 41.06 35.11 -11.97
CA GLN A 159 40.66 36.37 -11.32
C GLN A 159 39.59 37.18 -12.09
N GLN A 160 39.30 36.87 -13.36
CA GLN A 160 38.36 37.67 -14.15
C GLN A 160 36.88 37.42 -13.81
N ARG A 161 36.51 36.29 -13.21
CA ARG A 161 35.09 35.98 -12.90
C ARG A 161 34.62 36.44 -11.52
N THR A 162 35.53 36.71 -10.59
CA THR A 162 35.17 37.24 -9.25
C THR A 162 35.09 38.76 -9.23
N GLN A 163 35.83 39.47 -10.10
CA GLN A 163 35.74 40.92 -10.20
C GLN A 163 34.40 41.38 -10.80
N ALA A 164 33.92 40.69 -11.84
CA ALA A 164 32.65 41.03 -12.51
C ALA A 164 31.39 40.82 -11.65
N VAL A 165 31.46 40.03 -10.57
CA VAL A 165 30.34 39.81 -9.64
C VAL A 165 30.32 40.86 -8.53
N MET A 166 31.48 41.43 -8.16
CA MET A 166 31.55 42.51 -7.18
C MET A 166 31.08 43.85 -7.77
N ASP A 167 31.35 44.12 -9.05
CA ASP A 167 30.87 45.35 -9.71
C ASP A 167 29.34 45.37 -9.86
N THR A 168 28.68 44.21 -10.00
CA THR A 168 27.20 44.13 -10.05
C THR A 168 26.50 44.31 -8.69
N LEU A 169 27.25 44.31 -7.58
CA LEU A 169 26.69 44.51 -6.23
C LEU A 169 26.77 45.99 -5.78
N GLU A 170 27.59 46.82 -6.43
CA GLU A 170 27.69 48.26 -6.11
C GLU A 170 26.61 49.11 -6.82
N ASP A 171 26.01 48.62 -7.90
CA ASP A 171 25.07 49.40 -8.74
C ASP A 171 23.57 49.12 -8.50
N LEU A 172 23.21 48.57 -7.34
CA LEU A 172 21.80 48.40 -6.95
C LEU A 172 21.25 49.68 -6.30
N PRO A 173 20.18 50.30 -6.85
CA PRO A 173 19.61 51.52 -6.29
C PRO A 173 19.01 51.26 -4.90
N LYS A 174 19.54 52.00 -3.90
CA LYS A 174 19.05 52.04 -2.51
C LYS A 174 17.58 52.49 -2.46
N ARG A 175 16.64 51.55 -2.49
CA ARG A 175 15.23 51.83 -2.13
C ARG A 175 15.12 52.02 -0.62
N ARG A 176 14.90 53.28 -0.25
CA ARG A 176 14.59 53.77 1.09
C ARG A 176 13.07 53.72 1.35
N LYS A 177 12.76 53.50 2.63
CA LYS A 177 11.50 53.74 3.41
C LYS A 177 10.45 52.63 3.31
N ARG A 178 10.21 51.88 4.40
CA ARG A 178 9.46 52.22 5.64
C ARG A 178 8.01 52.60 5.31
N ASP A 179 7.17 51.58 5.25
CA ASP A 179 5.79 51.69 5.69
C ASP A 179 5.80 51.57 7.21
N ASP A 180 5.25 52.58 7.88
CA ASP A 180 4.61 52.52 9.20
C ASP A 180 4.12 53.93 9.52
N ALA A 181 2.90 54.24 9.08
CA ALA A 181 2.09 55.29 9.65
C ALA A 181 0.64 54.80 9.67
N GLN A 182 0.14 54.71 10.90
CA GLN A 182 -1.23 54.57 11.39
C GLN A 182 -2.32 55.22 10.53
#